data_AF-A0A167BKL3-F1
#
_entry.id   AF-A0A167BKL3-F1
#
_cell.length_a   1.000
_cell.length_b   1.000
_cell.length_c   1.000
_cell.angle_alpha   90.00
_cell.angle_beta   90.00
_cell.angle_gamma   90.00
#
_symmetry.space_group_name_H-M   'P 1'
#
loop_
_entity.id
_entity.type
_entity.pdbx_description
1 polymer ?
#
loop_
_entity_poly.entity_id
_entity_poly.type
_entity_poly.pdbx_seq_one_letter_code
_entity_poly.pdbx_strand_id
1 'polypeptide(L)' 'MASALAVIHSKHQSRLLFMELQREVNLRDELNIEWGQLQLEQSTWATHGRIEDAASQRLDMRLPGSRTTVILLE' A
#
# COMPACT_ATOMS: atom_id res chain seq x y z
N MET A 1 24.91 -42.53 22.34
CA MET A 1 24.63 -41.40 23.27
C MET A 1 24.88 -40.03 22.62
N ALA A 2 26.03 -39.78 21.98
CA ALA A 2 26.29 -38.50 21.29
C ALA A 2 25.27 -38.16 20.18
N SER A 3 24.71 -39.15 19.49
CA SER A 3 23.70 -38.97 18.44
C SER A 3 22.37 -38.38 18.93
N ALA A 4 21.92 -38.75 20.14
CA ALA A 4 20.65 -38.25 20.68
C ALA A 4 20.76 -36.76 21.05
N LEU A 5 21.87 -36.34 21.66
CA LEU A 5 22.14 -34.94 21.98
C LEU A 5 22.27 -34.08 20.72
N ALA A 6 22.93 -34.59 19.67
CA ALA A 6 23.06 -33.88 18.40
C ALA A 6 21.70 -33.61 17.73
N VAL A 7 20.78 -34.59 17.75
CA VAL A 7 19.42 -34.41 17.21
C VAL A 7 18.63 -33.38 18.00
N ILE A 8 18.70 -33.42 19.34
CA ILE A 8 18.02 -32.45 20.21
C ILE A 8 18.55 -31.04 19.94
N HIS A 9 19.87 -30.89 19.86
CA HIS A 9 20.50 -29.60 19.58
C HIS A 9 20.07 -29.06 18.21
N SER A 10 20.11 -29.88 17.16
CA SER A 10 19.66 -29.49 15.82
C SER A 10 18.19 -29.04 15.81
N LYS A 11 17.30 -29.79 16.47
CA LYS A 11 15.88 -29.41 16.58
C LYS A 11 15.67 -28.12 17.35
N HIS A 12 16.44 -27.88 18.41
CA HIS A 12 16.39 -26.65 19.17
C HIS A 12 16.83 -25.45 18.31
N GLN A 13 17.96 -25.57 17.59
CA GLN A 13 18.44 -24.53 16.68
C GLN A 13 17.43 -24.24 15.56
N SER A 14 16.85 -25.28 14.94
CA SER A 14 15.79 -25.09 13.94
C SER A 14 14.58 -24.33 14.50
N ARG A 15 14.20 -24.57 15.75
CA ARG A 15 13.09 -23.84 16.39
C ARG A 15 13.42 -22.37 16.59
N LEU A 16 14.64 -22.05 17.04
CA LEU A 16 15.06 -20.66 17.23
C LEU A 16 15.07 -19.89 15.91
N LEU A 17 15.68 -20.46 14.87
CA LEU A 17 15.69 -19.87 13.53
C LEU A 17 14.29 -19.70 12.96
N PHE A 18 13.41 -20.68 13.17
CA PHE A 18 12.01 -20.58 12.73
C PHE A 18 11.26 -19.46 13.46
N MET A 19 11.46 -19.30 14.77
CA MET A 19 10.86 -18.21 15.53
C MET A 19 11.34 -16.84 15.04
N GLU A 20 12.64 -16.71 14.75
CA GLU A 20 13.20 -15.48 14.21
C GLU A 20 12.65 -15.15 12.83
N LEU A 21 12.58 -16.14 11.94
CA LEU A 21 11.95 -15.99 10.63
C LEU A 21 10.49 -15.55 10.76
N GLN A 22 9.72 -16.18 11.65
CA GLN A 22 8.31 -15.82 11.85
C GLN A 22 8.15 -14.38 12.35
N ARG A 23 9.06 -13.90 13.20
CA ARG A 23 9.05 -12.52 13.68
C ARG A 23 9.23 -11.53 12.52
N GLU A 24 10.20 -11.78 11.64
CA GLU A 24 10.44 -10.92 10.47
C GLU A 24 9.31 -10.98 9.44
N VAL A 25 8.72 -12.16 9.24
CA VAL A 25 7.54 -12.31 8.36
C VAL A 25 6.36 -11.50 8.90
N ASN A 26 6.08 -11.57 10.20
CA ASN A 26 5.00 -10.81 10.80
C ASN A 26 5.23 -9.29 10.64
N LEU A 27 6.45 -8.80 10.89
CA LEU A 27 6.79 -7.39 10.70
C LEU A 27 6.59 -6.95 9.24
N ARG A 28 7.04 -7.76 8.28
CA ARG A 28 6.83 -7.49 6.86
C ARG A 28 5.33 -7.42 6.52
N ASP A 29 4.53 -8.33 7.05
CA ASP A 29 3.11 -8.38 6.77
C ASP A 29 2.37 -7.16 7.37
N GLU A 30 2.75 -6.70 8.57
CA GLU A 30 2.27 -5.45 9.16
C GLU A 30 2.60 -4.23 8.27
N LEU A 31 3.86 -4.13 7.81
CA LEU A 31 4.28 -3.05 6.91
C LEU A 31 3.53 -3.07 5.57
N ASN A 32 3.21 -4.24 5.03
CA ASN A 32 2.43 -4.36 3.81
C ASN A 32 0.99 -3.86 3.99
N ILE A 33 0.39 -4.10 5.17
CA ILE A 33 -0.95 -3.59 5.49
C ILE A 33 -0.92 -2.05 5.55
N GLU A 34 0.04 -1.48 6.28
CA GLU A 34 0.21 -0.02 6.38
C GLU A 34 0.43 0.60 4.99
N TRP A 35 1.29 -0.01 4.17
CA TRP A 35 1.52 0.42 2.80
C TRP A 35 0.23 0.43 1.98
N GLY A 36 -0.58 -0.63 2.07
CA GLY A 36 -1.87 -0.69 1.39
C GLY A 36 -2.83 0.43 1.83
N GLN A 37 -2.86 0.75 3.12
CA GLN A 37 -3.65 1.86 3.65
C GLN A 37 -3.17 3.21 3.09
N LEU A 38 -1.85 3.45 3.10
CA LEU A 38 -1.25 4.67 2.55
C LEU A 38 -1.52 4.81 1.04
N GLN A 39 -1.51 3.71 0.28
CA GLN A 39 -1.87 3.74 -1.14
C GLN A 39 -3.34 4.12 -1.36
N LEU A 40 -4.25 3.59 -0.54
CA LEU A 40 -5.66 3.98 -0.60
C LEU A 40 -5.85 5.46 -0.26
N GLU A 41 -5.16 5.95 0.78
CA GLU A 41 -5.12 7.37 1.10
C GLU A 41 -4.60 8.17 -0.10
N GLN A 42 -3.42 7.86 -0.66
CA GLN A 42 -2.89 8.58 -1.82
C GLN A 42 -3.84 8.56 -3.02
N SER A 43 -4.50 7.44 -3.30
CA SER A 43 -5.48 7.34 -4.40
C SER A 43 -6.67 8.28 -4.19
N THR A 44 -7.11 8.46 -2.94
CA THR A 44 -8.18 9.40 -2.58
C THR A 44 -7.73 10.84 -2.83
N TRP A 45 -6.48 11.19 -2.51
CA TRP A 45 -5.92 12.52 -2.75
C TRP A 45 -5.56 12.77 -4.23
N ALA A 46 -5.39 11.72 -5.03
CA ALA A 46 -5.18 11.78 -6.47
C ALA A 46 -6.49 11.79 -7.28
N THR A 47 -7.64 11.61 -6.63
CA THR A 47 -8.94 11.62 -7.30
C THR A 47 -9.26 13.05 -7.76
N HIS A 48 -9.87 13.19 -8.94
CA HIS A 48 -10.08 14.42 -9.72
C HIS A 48 -10.45 15.69 -8.92
N GLY A 49 -11.07 15.57 -7.75
CA GLY A 49 -11.43 16.69 -6.88
C GLY A 49 -10.27 17.64 -6.57
N ARG A 50 -9.04 17.16 -6.36
CA ARG A 50 -7.89 18.08 -6.09
C ARG A 50 -7.48 18.88 -7.33
N ILE A 51 -7.61 18.29 -8.51
CA ILE A 51 -7.36 18.96 -9.80
C ILE A 51 -8.47 19.96 -10.07
N GLU A 52 -9.72 19.60 -9.78
CA GLU A 52 -10.90 20.43 -9.98
C GLU A 52 -10.94 21.63 -9.00
N ASP A 53 -10.55 21.42 -7.74
CA ASP A 53 -10.34 22.49 -6.76
C ASP A 53 -9.21 23.43 -7.17
N ALA A 54 -8.07 22.90 -7.64
CA ALA A 54 -6.99 23.74 -8.14
C ALA A 54 -7.40 24.52 -9.40
N ALA A 55 -8.13 23.89 -10.31
CA ALA A 55 -8.64 24.50 -11.53
C ALA A 55 -9.63 25.64 -11.21
N SER A 56 -10.57 25.41 -10.30
CA SER A 56 -11.55 26.44 -9.90
C SER A 56 -10.92 27.53 -9.04
N GLN A 57 -10.13 27.20 -8.01
CA GLN A 57 -9.65 28.18 -7.04
C GLN A 57 -8.39 28.92 -7.48
N ARG A 58 -7.48 28.28 -8.23
CA ARG A 58 -6.21 28.91 -8.66
C ARG A 58 -6.26 29.42 -10.09
N LEU A 59 -7.04 28.79 -10.96
CA LEU A 59 -7.10 29.12 -12.38
C LEU A 59 -8.44 29.77 -12.78
N ASP A 60 -9.39 29.96 -11.84
CA ASP A 60 -10.76 30.47 -12.07
C ASP A 60 -11.47 29.74 -13.23
N MET A 61 -11.12 28.46 -13.45
CA MET A 61 -11.76 27.63 -14.46
C MET A 61 -13.18 27.30 -14.01
N ARG A 62 -14.14 27.47 -14.92
CA ARG A 62 -15.55 27.14 -14.71
C ARG A 62 -15.99 26.13 -15.75
N LEU A 63 -16.88 25.22 -15.38
CA LEU A 63 -17.48 24.33 -16.36
C LEU A 63 -18.21 25.17 -17.42
N PRO A 64 -17.92 24.96 -18.72
CA PRO A 64 -18.65 25.63 -19.77
C PRO A 64 -20.13 25.22 -19.72
N GLY A 65 -21.01 26.20 -19.78
CA GLY A 65 -22.45 25.95 -19.85
C GLY A 65 -22.81 25.22 -21.14
N SER A 66 -23.93 24.49 -21.13
CA SER A 66 -24.42 23.68 -22.27
C SER A 66 -24.57 24.44 -23.59
N ARG A 67 -24.65 25.78 -23.55
CA ARG A 67 -24.69 26.66 -24.73
C ARG A 67 -23.35 26.83 -25.44
N THR A 68 -22.23 26.51 -24.79
CA THR A 68 -20.87 26.79 -25.29
C THR A 68 -20.08 25.51 -25.56
N THR A 69 -20.71 24.34 -25.42
CA THR A 69 -20.08 23.03 -25.64
C THR A 69 -20.49 22.47 -26.99
N VAL A 70 -19.51 22.12 -27.83
CA VAL A 70 -19.72 21.38 -29.08
C VAL A 70 -19.18 19.97 -28.87
N ILE A 71 -20.05 18.96 -28.98
CA ILE A 71 -19.65 17.55 -28.90
C ILE A 71 -19.25 17.11 -30.32
N LEU A 72 -17.98 16.77 -30.49
CA LEU A 72 -17.50 16.12 -31.71
C LEU A 72 -17.83 14.63 -31.60
N LEU A 73 -18.76 14.18 -32.44
CA LEU A 73 -19.01 12.76 -32.69
C LEU A 73 -18.12 12.36 -33.87
N GLU A 74 -17.25 11.38 -33.66
CA GLU A 74 -16.54 10.66 -34.76
C GLU A 74 -17.45 9.60 -35.38
#